data_AF-A0A2V9GEU3-F1
#
_entry.id   AF-A0A2V9GEU3-F1
#
_cell.length_a   1.000
_cell.length_b   1.000
_cell.length_c   1.000
_cell.angle_alpha   90.00
_cell.angle_beta   90.00
_cell.angle_gamma   90.00
#
_symmetry.space_group_name_H-M   'P 1'
#
loop_
_entity.id
_entity.type
_entity.pdbx_description
1 polymer ?
#
loop_
_entity_poly.entity_id
_entity_poly.type
_entity_poly.pdbx_seq_one_letter_code
_entity_poly.pdbx_strand_id
1 'polypeptide(L)'
;MTSAARVSCGLYKMLLFTYPREFRQRFKCEMVSTFSDLICGEWEQKSVLGVARVWRSALGEVFSVAVPLHLQSPIVVTTSLALLSSFALFIAVFHAMTHVCDGK
;
A
#
# COMPACT_ATOMS: atom_id res chain seq x y z
N MET A 1 -4.78 -17.18 18.67
CA MET A 1 -4.20 -16.31 17.62
C MET A 1 -3.01 -17.00 16.96
N THR A 2 -3.15 -17.35 15.68
CA THR A 2 -2.09 -17.93 14.85
C THR A 2 -0.95 -16.92 14.63
N SER A 3 0.26 -17.41 14.33
CA SER A 3 1.46 -16.58 14.13
C SER A 3 1.26 -15.51 13.05
N ALA A 4 0.58 -15.85 11.95
CA ALA A 4 0.30 -14.95 10.83
C ALA A 4 -0.61 -13.75 11.21
N ALA A 5 -1.66 -13.99 11.99
CA ALA A 5 -2.54 -12.91 12.48
C ALA A 5 -1.77 -11.95 13.42
N ARG A 6 -0.89 -12.51 14.27
CA ARG A 6 -0.06 -11.73 15.20
C ARG A 6 0.95 -10.85 14.45
N VAL A 7 1.59 -11.38 13.41
CA VAL A 7 2.51 -10.62 12.53
C VAL A 7 1.75 -9.52 11.78
N SER A 8 0.56 -9.83 11.25
CA SER A 8 -0.27 -8.84 10.53
C SER A 8 -0.66 -7.66 11.41
N CYS A 9 -1.07 -7.91 12.66
CA CYS A 9 -1.35 -6.84 13.63
C CYS A 9 -0.11 -6.01 13.97
N GLY A 10 1.07 -6.63 14.03
CA GLY A 10 2.34 -5.92 14.23
C GLY A 10 2.64 -4.95 13.08
N LEU A 11 2.49 -5.42 11.84
CA LEU A 11 2.67 -4.60 10.64
C LEU A 11 1.65 -3.46 10.56
N TYR A 12 0.38 -3.72 10.90
CA TYR A 12 -0.66 -2.68 10.93
C TYR A 12 -0.38 -1.61 12.00
N LYS A 13 0.11 -2.00 13.18
CA LYS A 13 0.59 -1.05 14.20
C LYS A 13 1.74 -0.19 13.70
N MET A 14 2.64 -0.74 12.89
CA MET A 14 3.73 0.01 12.28
C MET A 14 3.18 0.99 11.22
N LEU A 15 2.22 0.57 10.41
CA LEU A 15 1.54 1.40 9.43
C LEU A 15 0.85 2.61 10.06
N LEU A 16 0.20 2.43 11.22
CA LEU A 16 -0.42 3.50 12.01
C LEU A 16 0.54 4.64 12.40
N PHE A 17 1.86 4.44 12.38
CA PHE A 17 2.81 5.54 12.63
C PHE A 17 2.79 6.62 11.55
N THR A 18 2.31 6.29 10.34
CA THR A 18 2.16 7.25 9.24
C THR A 18 0.97 8.20 9.43
N TYR A 19 0.01 7.86 10.31
CA TYR A 19 -1.14 8.71 10.59
C TYR A 19 -0.77 9.91 11.49
N PRO A 20 -1.49 11.03 11.35
CA PRO A 20 -1.35 12.19 12.23
C PRO A 20 -1.39 11.78 13.71
N ARG A 21 -0.50 12.36 14.52
CA ARG A 21 -0.31 11.97 15.93
C ARG A 21 -1.62 12.06 16.74
N GLU A 22 -2.37 13.14 16.54
CA GLU A 22 -3.65 13.40 17.21
C GLU A 22 -4.68 12.30 16.93
N PHE A 23 -4.78 11.88 15.67
CA PHE A 23 -5.71 10.84 15.23
C PHE A 23 -5.32 9.47 15.77
N ARG A 24 -4.02 9.15 15.69
CA ARG A 24 -3.47 7.91 16.24
C ARG A 24 -3.67 7.81 17.74
N GLN A 25 -3.46 8.87 18.52
CA GLN A 25 -3.63 8.78 19.98
C GLN A 25 -5.07 8.45 20.39
N ARG A 26 -6.04 8.94 19.62
CA ARG A 26 -7.46 8.75 19.92
C ARG A 26 -8.01 7.40 19.44
N PHE A 27 -7.60 6.95 18.25
CA PHE A 27 -8.26 5.83 17.57
C PHE A 27 -7.38 4.57 17.43
N LYS A 28 -6.09 4.61 17.81
CA LYS A 28 -5.17 3.48 17.61
C LYS A 28 -5.65 2.17 18.22
N CYS A 29 -6.18 2.21 19.45
CA CYS A 29 -6.61 0.97 20.12
C CYS A 29 -7.80 0.33 19.40
N GLU A 30 -8.77 1.15 19.01
CA GLU A 30 -9.98 0.72 18.30
C GLU A 30 -9.65 0.22 16.89
N MET A 31 -8.83 0.95 16.14
CA MET A 31 -8.40 0.54 14.80
C MET A 31 -7.63 -0.79 14.81
N VAL A 32 -6.76 -0.99 15.80
CA VAL A 32 -6.01 -2.24 15.94
C VAL A 32 -6.92 -3.40 16.35
N SER A 33 -7.93 -3.18 17.19
CA SER A 33 -8.88 -4.24 17.54
C SER A 33 -9.74 -4.63 16.35
N THR A 34 -10.32 -3.66 15.63
CA THR A 34 -11.14 -3.93 14.44
C THR A 34 -10.33 -4.65 13.36
N PHE A 35 -9.08 -4.22 13.12
CA PHE A 35 -8.20 -4.91 12.16
C PHE A 35 -7.87 -6.34 12.61
N SER A 36 -7.62 -6.54 13.90
CA SER A 36 -7.37 -7.87 14.48
C SER A 36 -8.56 -8.80 14.29
N ASP A 37 -9.77 -8.31 14.53
CA ASP A 37 -11.00 -9.11 14.41
C ASP A 37 -11.28 -9.49 12.95
N LEU A 38 -11.08 -8.55 12.01
CA LEU A 38 -11.20 -8.80 10.57
C LEU A 38 -10.18 -9.85 10.07
N ILE A 39 -8.92 -9.72 10.47
CA ILE A 39 -7.87 -10.67 10.09
C ILE A 39 -8.10 -12.04 10.72
N CYS A 40 -8.55 -12.09 11.97
CA CYS A 40 -8.83 -13.36 12.64
C CYS A 40 -9.99 -14.10 11.98
N GLY A 41 -11.07 -13.39 11.64
CA GLY A 41 -12.23 -13.98 10.94
C GLY A 41 -11.89 -14.51 9.54
N GLU A 42 -11.16 -13.73 8.73
CA GLU A 42 -10.75 -14.17 7.38
C GLU A 42 -9.73 -15.32 7.43
N TRP A 43 -8.85 -15.33 8.43
CA TRP A 43 -7.88 -16.41 8.63
C TRP A 43 -8.55 -17.72 9.05
N GLU A 44 -9.55 -17.66 9.92
CA GLU A 44 -10.33 -18.82 10.36
C GLU A 44 -11.12 -19.45 9.19
N GLN A 45 -11.54 -18.63 8.22
CA GLN A 45 -12.12 -19.08 6.95
C GLN A 45 -11.08 -19.54 5.89
N LYS A 46 -9.78 -19.55 6.20
CA LYS A 46 -8.66 -19.83 5.27
C LYS A 46 -8.68 -18.95 4.00
N SER A 47 -9.28 -17.76 4.09
CA SER A 47 -9.49 -16.85 2.96
C SER A 47 -8.29 -15.92 2.80
N VAL A 48 -7.25 -16.41 2.13
CA VAL A 48 -6.05 -15.61 1.82
C VAL A 48 -6.40 -14.38 0.96
N LEU A 49 -7.42 -14.53 0.11
CA LEU A 49 -7.96 -13.46 -0.73
C LEU A 49 -8.61 -12.34 0.10
N GLY A 50 -9.33 -12.70 1.17
CA GLY A 50 -9.95 -11.74 2.08
C GLY A 50 -8.92 -10.96 2.88
N VAL A 51 -7.87 -11.63 3.38
CA VAL A 51 -6.72 -10.97 4.03
C VAL A 51 -6.06 -9.96 3.10
N ALA A 52 -5.83 -10.33 1.83
CA ALA A 52 -5.26 -9.42 0.83
C ALA A 52 -6.17 -8.22 0.54
N ARG A 53 -7.50 -8.41 0.57
CA ARG A 53 -8.48 -7.33 0.38
C ARG A 53 -8.47 -6.34 1.54
N VAL A 54 -8.41 -6.85 2.78
CA VAL A 54 -8.30 -6.03 4.00
C VAL A 54 -7.01 -5.20 3.97
N TRP A 55 -5.89 -5.83 3.61
CA TRP A 55 -4.61 -5.12 3.44
C TRP A 55 -4.66 -4.05 2.35
N ARG A 56 -5.29 -4.33 1.20
CA ARG A 56 -5.45 -3.37 0.12
C ARG A 56 -6.27 -2.15 0.56
N SER A 57 -7.36 -2.35 1.29
CA SER A 57 -8.18 -1.25 1.82
C SER A 57 -7.42 -0.43 2.86
N ALA A 58 -6.75 -1.08 3.81
CA ALA A 58 -5.95 -0.40 4.83
C ALA A 58 -4.81 0.44 4.22
N LEU A 59 -4.09 -0.12 3.24
CA LEU A 59 -3.08 0.63 2.48
C LEU A 59 -3.72 1.78 1.69
N GLY A 60 -4.87 1.55 1.05
CA GLY A 60 -5.61 2.58 0.32
C GLY A 60 -5.97 3.78 1.18
N GLU A 61 -6.43 3.57 2.41
CA GLU A 61 -6.70 4.67 3.37
C GLU A 61 -5.43 5.41 3.77
N VAL A 62 -4.35 4.69 4.06
CA VAL A 62 -3.04 5.29 4.40
C VAL A 62 -2.53 6.14 3.24
N PHE A 63 -2.58 5.62 2.01
CA PHE A 63 -2.19 6.37 0.83
C PHE A 63 -3.14 7.57 0.64
N SER A 64 -4.45 7.41 0.74
CA SER A 64 -5.42 8.52 0.57
C SER A 64 -5.18 9.67 1.56
N VAL A 65 -4.66 9.40 2.76
CA VAL A 65 -4.36 10.43 3.77
C VAL A 65 -2.91 10.96 3.68
N ALA A 66 -1.93 10.08 3.43
CA ALA A 66 -0.50 10.44 3.42
C ALA A 66 -0.01 10.98 2.07
N VAL A 67 -0.63 10.57 0.96
CA VAL A 67 -0.31 11.00 -0.42
C VAL A 67 -0.64 12.47 -0.63
N PRO A 68 -1.82 13.02 -0.26
CA PRO A 68 -2.07 14.45 -0.39
C PRO A 68 -1.09 15.29 0.44
N LEU A 69 -0.67 14.78 1.61
CA LEU A 69 0.29 15.45 2.48
C LEU A 69 1.69 15.53 1.85
N HIS A 70 2.12 14.51 1.10
CA HIS A 70 3.41 14.50 0.40
C HIS A 70 3.36 15.12 -1.00
N LEU A 71 2.23 15.05 -1.72
CA LEU A 71 2.07 15.70 -3.03
C LEU A 71 1.98 17.23 -2.95
N GLN A 72 1.75 17.80 -1.76
CA GLN A 72 1.94 19.24 -1.56
C GLN A 72 3.41 19.67 -1.73
N SER A 73 4.36 18.74 -1.66
CA SER A 73 5.76 19.05 -1.92
C SER A 73 6.06 18.93 -3.43
N PRO A 74 6.42 20.04 -4.11
CA PRO A 74 6.69 20.03 -5.56
C PRO A 74 7.84 19.08 -5.94
N ILE A 75 8.73 18.80 -5.00
CA ILE A 75 9.88 17.88 -5.16
C ILE A 75 9.40 16.44 -5.37
N VAL A 76 8.44 15.97 -4.57
CA VAL A 76 7.91 14.60 -4.69
C VAL A 76 7.16 14.43 -6.00
N VAL A 77 6.32 15.41 -6.37
CA VAL A 77 5.59 15.40 -7.65
C VAL A 77 6.54 15.33 -8.84
N THR A 78 7.56 16.19 -8.86
CA THR A 78 8.55 16.23 -9.95
C THR A 78 9.31 14.92 -10.05
N THR A 79 9.72 14.34 -8.93
CA THR A 79 10.46 13.07 -8.89
C THR A 79 9.59 11.91 -9.38
N SER A 80 8.34 11.82 -8.90
CA SER A 80 7.40 10.79 -9.35
C SER A 80 7.09 10.91 -10.84
N LEU A 81 6.90 12.13 -11.35
CA LEU A 81 6.64 12.37 -12.76
C LEU A 81 7.86 12.01 -13.64
N ALA A 82 9.06 12.37 -13.20
CA ALA A 82 10.30 12.02 -13.91
C ALA A 82 10.50 10.50 -13.98
N LEU A 83 10.23 9.78 -12.88
CA LEU A 83 10.30 8.32 -12.84
C LEU A 83 9.27 7.67 -13.78
N LEU A 84 8.02 8.12 -13.75
CA LEU A 84 6.97 7.63 -14.64
C LEU A 84 7.31 7.90 -16.12
N SER A 85 7.79 9.10 -16.43
CA SER A 85 8.23 9.47 -17.78
C SER A 85 9.39 8.59 -18.25
N SER A 86 10.36 8.34 -17.38
CA SER A 86 11.53 7.52 -17.71
C SER A 86 11.13 6.06 -17.95
N PHE A 87 10.22 5.53 -17.14
CA PHE A 87 9.69 4.18 -17.31
C PHE A 87 8.89 4.04 -18.61
N ALA A 88 8.03 5.01 -18.93
CA ALA A 88 7.28 5.02 -20.18
C ALA A 88 8.20 5.06 -21.41
N LEU A 89 9.24 5.89 -21.39
CA LEU A 89 10.25 5.95 -22.45
C LEU A 89 11.00 4.63 -22.59
N PHE A 90 11.41 4.02 -21.47
CA PHE A 90 12.07 2.72 -21.49
C PHE A 90 11.21 1.64 -22.14
N ILE A 91 9.93 1.56 -21.76
CA ILE A 91 8.98 0.61 -22.37
C ILE A 91 8.78 0.90 -23.86
N ALA A 92 8.65 2.16 -24.26
CA ALA A 92 8.48 2.53 -25.66
C ALA A 92 9.70 2.14 -26.50
N VAL A 93 10.92 2.39 -26.01
CA VAL A 93 12.17 1.99 -26.67
C VAL A 93 12.27 0.47 -26.72
N PHE A 94 12.00 -0.22 -25.61
CA PHE A 94 12.06 -1.67 -25.56
C PHE A 94 11.08 -2.29 -26.57
N HIS A 95 9.85 -1.79 -26.62
CA HIS A 95 8.83 -2.25 -27.57
C HIS A 95 9.23 -1.98 -29.03
N ALA A 96 9.82 -0.82 -29.32
CA ALA A 96 10.35 -0.51 -30.64
C ALA A 96 11.48 -1.47 -31.04
N MET A 97 12.39 -1.76 -30.11
CA MET A 97 13.48 -2.71 -30.33
C MET A 97 12.98 -4.14 -30.53
N THR A 98 12.00 -4.59 -29.73
CA THR A 98 11.40 -5.92 -29.93
C THR A 98 10.68 -6.02 -31.27
N HIS A 99 9.95 -4.98 -31.69
CA HIS A 99 9.28 -4.97 -33.00
C HIS A 99 10.27 -5.00 -34.18
N VAL A 100 11.42 -4.34 -34.04
CA VAL A 100 12.50 -4.39 -35.05
C VAL A 100 13.18 -5.77 -35.09
N CYS A 101 13.33 -6.44 -33.94
CA CYS A 101 13.91 -7.77 -33.84
C CYS A 101 12.96 -8.89 -34.31
N ASP A 102 11.65 -8.74 -34.14
CA ASP A 102 10.63 -9.72 -34.58
C ASP A 102 10.31 -9.60 -36.08
N GLY A 103 10.56 -8.42 -36.68
CA GLY A 103 10.34 -8.15 -38.10
C GLY A 103 11.39 -8.69 -39.07
N LYS A 104 12.09 -9.79 -38.73
CA LYS A 104 13.11 -10.41 -39.59
C LYS A 104 12.80 -11.85 -39.93
#